data_AF-A0A486TG11-F1
#
_entry.id   AF-A0A486TG11-F1
#
_cell.length_a   1.000
_cell.length_b   1.000
_cell.length_c   1.000
_cell.angle_alpha   90.00
_cell.angle_beta   90.00
_cell.angle_gamma   90.00
#
_symmetry.space_group_name_H-M   'P 1'
#
loop_
_entity.id
_entity.type
_entity.pdbx_description
1 polymer ?
#
loop_
_entity_poly.entity_id
_entity_poly.type
_entity_poly.pdbx_seq_one_letter_code
_entity_poly.pdbx_strand_id
1 'polypeptide(L)'
;MDIFDAGPVLEADTDQIRAVRDSQRLPVRQLMGDLPAPTLVANGQFDNFRALLVAHEEQVSLDSAALDALQVSETDRVYTVTLNPEDNRSWR
;
A
#
# COMPACT_ATOMS: atom_id res chain seq x y z
N MET A 1 -25.20 14.13 -2.85
CA MET A 1 -25.97 14.14 -1.59
C MET A 1 -26.78 12.87 -1.59
N ASP A 2 -26.59 11.99 -0.61
CA ASP A 2 -27.38 10.76 -0.49
C ASP A 2 -28.86 11.14 -0.30
N ILE A 3 -29.74 10.52 -1.09
CA ILE A 3 -31.18 10.83 -1.08
C ILE A 3 -31.93 10.16 0.07
N PHE A 4 -31.30 9.26 0.82
CA PHE A 4 -31.91 8.56 1.96
C PHE A 4 -31.53 9.20 3.29
N ASP A 5 -30.26 9.51 3.50
CA ASP A 5 -29.75 9.99 4.79
C ASP A 5 -29.05 11.36 4.73
N ALA A 6 -29.02 12.00 3.56
CA ALA A 6 -28.33 13.28 3.34
C ALA A 6 -26.85 13.26 3.75
N GLY A 7 -26.21 12.08 3.75
CA GLY A 7 -24.79 11.94 4.02
C GLY A 7 -23.92 12.80 3.10
N PRO A 8 -22.78 13.31 3.60
CA PRO A 8 -21.87 14.10 2.80
C PRO A 8 -21.22 13.24 1.71
N VAL A 9 -21.03 13.83 0.53
CA VAL A 9 -20.24 13.23 -0.55
C VAL A 9 -18.86 13.85 -0.52
N LEU A 10 -17.82 13.02 -0.52
CA LEU A 10 -16.43 13.45 -0.67
C LEU A 10 -16.01 13.29 -2.13
N GLU A 11 -15.41 14.34 -2.68
CA GLU A 11 -14.89 14.39 -4.03
C GLU A 11 -13.45 14.91 -4.00
N ALA A 12 -12.59 14.29 -4.80
CA ALA A 12 -11.23 14.73 -5.04
C ALA A 12 -10.78 14.17 -6.39
N ASP A 13 -9.98 14.94 -7.13
CA ASP A 13 -9.26 14.40 -8.28
C ASP A 13 -8.31 13.28 -7.82
N THR A 14 -8.05 12.29 -8.69
CA THR A 14 -7.19 11.15 -8.33
C THR A 14 -5.79 11.57 -7.94
N ASP A 15 -5.28 12.64 -8.55
CA ASP A 15 -3.99 13.21 -8.19
C ASP A 15 -4.03 13.89 -6.82
N GLN A 16 -5.21 14.22 -6.26
CA GLN A 16 -5.37 14.74 -4.91
C GLN A 16 -5.47 13.66 -3.83
N ILE A 17 -5.64 12.40 -4.22
CA ILE A 17 -5.71 11.26 -3.29
C ILE A 17 -4.28 10.78 -3.01
N ARG A 18 -3.76 11.01 -1.81
CA ARG A 18 -2.39 10.64 -1.39
C ARG A 18 -2.03 9.19 -1.71
N ALA A 19 -2.90 8.25 -1.37
CA ALA A 19 -2.67 6.82 -1.60
C ALA A 19 -2.54 6.46 -3.09
N VAL A 20 -3.02 7.31 -3.99
CA VAL A 20 -2.85 7.17 -5.44
C VAL A 20 -1.62 7.95 -5.90
N ARG A 21 -1.55 9.25 -5.56
CA ARG A 21 -0.48 10.18 -5.98
C ARG A 21 0.91 9.72 -5.55
N ASP A 22 1.02 9.28 -4.30
CA ASP A 22 2.30 8.94 -3.66
C ASP A 22 2.61 7.44 -3.73
N SER A 23 1.72 6.64 -4.35
CA SER A 23 1.97 5.21 -4.50
C SER A 23 3.16 4.96 -5.42
N GLN A 24 4.08 4.12 -4.95
CA GLN A 24 5.25 3.71 -5.70
C GLN A 24 5.13 2.27 -6.14
N ARG A 25 5.64 1.97 -7.34
CA ARG A 25 5.70 0.60 -7.86
C ARG A 25 7.11 0.03 -7.70
N LEU A 26 7.33 -0.72 -6.63
CA LEU A 26 8.65 -1.22 -6.23
C LEU A 26 8.77 -2.75 -6.43
N PRO A 27 9.98 -3.28 -6.70
CA PRO A 27 10.22 -4.72 -6.67
C PRO A 27 10.01 -5.27 -5.25
N VAL A 28 9.40 -6.46 -5.15
CA VAL A 28 9.14 -7.12 -3.86
C VAL A 28 10.41 -7.27 -3.03
N ARG A 29 11.55 -7.64 -3.63
CA ARG A 29 12.85 -7.74 -2.94
C ARG A 29 13.27 -6.49 -2.16
N GLN A 30 12.83 -5.30 -2.58
CA GLN A 30 13.15 -4.06 -1.89
C GLN A 30 12.32 -3.88 -0.61
N LEU A 31 11.19 -4.60 -0.48
CA LEU A 31 10.28 -4.55 0.66
C LEU A 31 10.48 -5.71 1.64
N MET A 32 11.33 -6.68 1.30
CA MET A 32 11.68 -7.81 2.18
C MET A 32 12.66 -7.43 3.30
N GLY A 33 13.24 -6.22 3.26
CA GLY A 33 14.00 -5.65 4.37
C GLY A 33 13.11 -4.88 5.33
N ASP A 34 13.73 -4.30 6.37
CA ASP A 34 13.02 -3.43 7.32
C ASP A 34 12.48 -2.17 6.60
N LEU A 35 11.16 -2.12 6.48
CA LEU A 35 10.40 -0.95 6.09
C LEU A 35 10.41 0.05 7.27
N PRO A 36 10.67 1.33 6.99
CA PRO A 36 10.82 2.34 8.03
C PRO A 36 9.50 2.69 8.73
N ALA A 37 8.36 2.28 8.17
CA ALA A 37 7.04 2.61 8.65
C ALA A 37 5.97 1.61 8.17
N PRO A 38 4.81 1.54 8.86
CA PRO A 38 3.65 0.79 8.38
C PRO A 38 3.29 1.15 6.94
N THR A 39 3.15 0.16 6.08
CA THR A 39 3.03 0.35 4.63
C THR A 39 1.89 -0.48 4.06
N LEU A 40 1.05 0.14 3.25
CA LEU A 40 0.05 -0.55 2.44
C LEU A 40 0.74 -1.11 1.21
N VAL A 41 0.57 -2.41 0.94
CA VAL A 41 1.17 -3.10 -0.21
C VAL A 41 0.06 -3.79 -1.01
N ALA A 42 0.02 -3.57 -2.32
CA ALA A 42 -0.95 -4.18 -3.23
C ALA A 42 -0.27 -4.88 -4.40
N ASN A 43 -0.75 -6.06 -4.77
CA ASN A 43 -0.13 -6.89 -5.82
C ASN A 43 -0.31 -6.34 -7.24
N GLY A 44 -1.21 -5.36 -7.44
CA GLY A 44 -1.46 -4.71 -8.72
C GLY A 44 -2.06 -5.62 -9.80
N GLN A 45 -2.57 -6.81 -9.42
CA GLN A 45 -3.23 -7.74 -10.34
C GLN A 45 -4.70 -7.35 -10.47
N PHE A 46 -5.22 -7.28 -11.70
CA PHE A 46 -6.61 -6.88 -11.96
C PHE A 46 -7.60 -7.98 -11.54
N ASP A 47 -7.41 -9.20 -12.03
CA ASP A 47 -8.36 -10.31 -11.79
C ASP A 47 -8.29 -10.88 -10.37
N ASN A 48 -7.12 -10.76 -9.74
CA ASN A 48 -6.84 -11.36 -8.43
C ASN A 48 -6.16 -10.35 -7.50
N PHE A 49 -6.80 -9.19 -7.38
CA PHE A 49 -6.30 -8.13 -6.53
C PHE A 49 -6.17 -8.58 -5.07
N ARG A 50 -5.02 -8.28 -4.47
CA ARG A 50 -4.72 -8.46 -3.04
C ARG A 50 -4.01 -7.23 -2.53
N ALA A 51 -4.32 -6.84 -1.29
CA ALA A 51 -3.59 -5.81 -0.57
C ALA A 51 -3.46 -6.18 0.91
N LEU A 52 -2.35 -5.79 1.53
CA LEU A 52 -2.04 -5.99 2.93
C LEU A 52 -1.54 -4.70 3.56
N LEU A 53 -1.79 -4.55 4.86
CA LEU A 53 -1.03 -3.64 5.70
C LEU A 53 0.16 -4.42 6.28
N VAL A 54 1.36 -3.98 5.98
CA VAL A 54 2.58 -4.50 6.60
C VAL A 54 2.91 -3.58 7.78
N ALA A 55 2.69 -4.09 8.99
CA ALA A 55 2.99 -3.40 10.24
C ALA A 55 3.38 -4.47 11.27
N HIS A 56 4.60 -4.40 11.81
CA HIS A 56 5.02 -5.22 12.94
C HIS A 56 5.57 -4.30 14.03
N GLU A 57 5.33 -4.63 15.30
CA GLU A 57 5.62 -3.76 16.45
C GLU A 57 7.11 -3.53 16.71
N GLU A 58 8.01 -4.26 16.03
CA GLU A 58 9.47 -4.17 16.21
C GLU A 58 10.26 -4.08 14.89
N GLN A 59 9.81 -4.72 13.81
CA GLN A 59 10.45 -4.70 12.48
C GLN A 59 9.42 -4.93 11.36
N VAL A 60 9.15 -3.91 10.55
CA VAL A 60 8.18 -4.03 9.46
C VAL A 60 8.87 -4.68 8.26
N SER A 61 8.54 -5.92 7.88
CA SER A 61 9.11 -6.52 6.67
C SER A 61 8.06 -7.36 5.94
N LEU A 62 8.26 -7.51 4.62
CA LEU A 62 7.44 -8.41 3.82
C LEU A 62 7.99 -9.84 3.92
N ASP A 63 7.42 -10.63 4.83
CA ASP A 63 7.81 -12.01 5.08
C ASP A 63 7.14 -13.01 4.10
N SER A 64 7.47 -14.29 4.22
CA SER A 64 6.91 -15.33 3.33
C SER A 64 5.38 -15.43 3.43
N ALA A 65 4.81 -15.23 4.62
CA ALA A 65 3.37 -15.25 4.82
C ALA A 65 2.69 -14.09 4.08
N ALA A 66 3.29 -12.90 4.09
CA ALA A 66 2.83 -11.75 3.33
C ALA A 66 2.91 -11.97 1.81
N LEU A 67 3.98 -12.62 1.31
CA LEU A 67 4.11 -12.97 -0.11
C LEU A 67 3.02 -13.94 -0.57
N ASP A 68 2.77 -14.99 0.22
CA ASP A 68 1.73 -15.98 -0.06
C ASP A 68 0.33 -15.33 -0.05
N ALA A 69 0.06 -14.45 0.92
CA ALA A 69 -1.20 -13.73 1.02
C ALA A 69 -1.42 -12.72 -0.13
N LEU A 70 -0.35 -12.04 -0.58
CA LEU A 70 -0.37 -11.16 -1.76
C LEU A 70 -0.39 -11.92 -3.09
N GLN A 71 -0.02 -13.21 -3.06
CA GLN A 71 0.16 -14.06 -4.23
C GLN A 71 1.17 -13.47 -5.22
N VAL A 72 2.34 -13.09 -4.70
CA VAL A 72 3.46 -12.53 -5.46
C VAL A 72 4.75 -13.25 -5.13
N SER A 73 5.68 -13.23 -6.07
CA SER A 73 7.05 -13.70 -5.91
C SER A 73 8.00 -12.53 -5.63
N GLU A 74 9.22 -12.84 -5.18
CA GLU A 74 10.28 -11.85 -4.99
C GLU A 74 10.60 -11.03 -6.25
N THR A 75 10.37 -11.60 -7.43
CA THR A 75 10.65 -10.97 -8.72
C THR A 75 9.56 -10.02 -9.19
N ASP A 76 8.38 -10.05 -8.55
CA ASP A 76 7.26 -9.22 -8.93
C ASP A 76 7.41 -7.78 -8.45
N ARG A 77 6.55 -6.91 -8.99
CA ARG A 77 6.47 -5.51 -8.58
C ARG A 77 5.10 -5.23 -7.99
N VAL A 78 5.10 -4.56 -6.85
CA VAL A 78 3.90 -4.24 -6.08
C VAL A 78 3.76 -2.73 -5.92
N TYR A 79 2.53 -2.28 -5.70
CA TYR A 79 2.24 -0.90 -5.33
C TYR A 79 2.37 -0.75 -3.82
N THR A 80 3.00 0.32 -3.38
CA THR A 80 3.27 0.59 -1.96
C THR A 80 3.04 2.05 -1.64
N VAL A 81 2.54 2.33 -0.45
CA VAL A 81 2.46 3.68 0.12
C VAL A 81 2.47 3.58 1.65
N THR A 82 3.16 4.49 2.34
CA THR A 82 3.13 4.54 3.81
C THR A 82 1.70 4.76 4.31
N LEU A 83 1.35 4.14 5.43
CA LEU A 83 0.04 4.34 6.05
C LEU A 83 -0.12 5.79 6.47
N ASN A 84 0.88 6.35 7.15
CA ASN A 84 0.83 7.73 7.61
C ASN A 84 1.55 8.69 6.65
N PRO A 85 1.01 9.90 6.42
CA PRO A 85 1.64 10.89 5.54
C PRO A 85 3.04 11.35 5.98
N GLU A 86 3.26 11.46 7.29
CA GLU A 86 4.51 11.94 7.88
C GLU A 86 5.71 11.01 7.62
N ASP A 87 5.44 9.73 7.39
CA ASP A 87 6.43 8.68 7.18
C ASP A 87 6.92 8.62 5.72
N ASN A 88 6.27 9.34 4.80
CA ASN A 88 6.60 9.38 3.37
C ASN A 88 7.90 10.16 3.06
N ARG A 89 8.82 10.26 4.02
CA ARG A 89 10.09 10.99 3.92
C ARG A 89 11.26 10.11 3.41
N SER A 90 11.03 8.81 3.22
CA SER A 90 12.10 7.81 3.32
C SER A 90 12.55 7.16 2.00
N TRP A 91 11.98 7.53 0.85
CA TRP A 91 12.27 6.86 -0.44
C TRP A 91 12.77 7.80 -1.56
N ARG A 92 13.23 9.01 -1.20
CA ARG A 92 13.91 9.93 -2.14
C ARG A 92 15.41 9.71 -2.14
#